data_AF-A0AAV0KAK8-F1
#
_entry.id   AF-A0AAV0KAK8-F1
#
_cell.length_a   1.000
_cell.length_b   1.000
_cell.length_c   1.000
_cell.angle_alpha   90.00
_cell.angle_beta   90.00
_cell.angle_gamma   90.00
#
_symmetry.space_group_name_H-M   'P 1'
#
loop_
_entity.id
_entity.type
_entity.pdbx_description
1 polymer ?
#
loop_
_entity_poly.entity_id
_entity_poly.type
_entity_poly.pdbx_seq_one_letter_code
_entity_poly.pdbx_strand_id
1 'polypeptide(L)'
;MVVKSEDGQQLRSFRFKDEDQSQEVRAVERRILLETLANQLPTESVRFSSKLANIETSENGATLLQLTDGTQILAKIVVACDGIRSPVAKWMGFSDPKYVGHCSFRGLGVYDGGQPFEPRVNYVYGRGIRAGYVPVSPTKVYWFVCFNSPSLGPRVTDPSILKQQAKDLVKNWPSDLLNLIDITPDETLSKTPLVDRWNWPGISPGPSRGSVVLVGDAWHPMTPNLGQGACCALEDSVVLARKLAAAIESGPSSTAIDEAFRSYGEERWPRVFPLTIRANVVGSLLQWENPVVCGVRNRVVIPKLVRLGPMLEHTDFECEPLVSAK
;
A
#
# COMPACT_ATOMS: atom_id res chain seq x y z
N MET A 1 14.19 8.21 10.77
CA MET A 1 14.68 7.29 9.72
C MET A 1 16.20 7.23 9.76
N VAL A 2 16.78 6.06 9.52
CA VAL A 2 18.22 5.87 9.31
C VAL A 2 18.43 5.23 7.94
N VAL A 3 19.39 5.72 7.17
CA VAL A 3 19.73 5.22 5.84
C VAL A 3 21.20 4.81 5.83
N LYS A 4 21.45 3.55 5.45
CA LYS A 4 22.78 2.96 5.31
C LYS A 4 23.01 2.48 3.87
N SER A 5 24.25 2.33 3.45
CA SER A 5 24.63 1.55 2.26
C SER A 5 24.75 0.06 2.58
N GLU A 6 24.86 -0.77 1.54
CA GLU A 6 25.03 -2.23 1.65
C GLU A 6 26.25 -2.67 2.47
N ASP A 7 27.29 -1.86 2.60
CA ASP A 7 28.47 -2.09 3.45
C ASP A 7 28.30 -1.59 4.90
N GLY A 8 27.12 -1.05 5.24
CA GLY A 8 26.79 -0.56 6.58
C GLY A 8 27.17 0.89 6.86
N GLN A 9 27.79 1.63 5.92
CA GLN A 9 28.07 3.04 6.13
C GLN A 9 26.75 3.83 6.27
N GLN A 10 26.62 4.59 7.36
CA GLN A 10 25.47 5.49 7.53
C GLN A 10 25.57 6.64 6.53
N LEU A 11 24.58 6.75 5.65
CA LEU A 11 24.46 7.81 4.65
C LEU A 11 23.68 9.01 5.19
N ARG A 12 22.66 8.75 6.02
CA ARG A 12 21.82 9.78 6.64
C ARG A 12 21.07 9.25 7.86
N SER A 13 20.79 10.11 8.83
CA SER A 13 19.92 9.83 9.96
C SER A 13 19.17 11.10 10.36
N PHE A 14 17.87 10.99 10.63
CA PHE A 14 17.01 12.08 11.11
C PHE A 14 15.79 11.50 11.85
N ARG A 15 15.05 12.32 12.58
CA ARG A 15 13.71 11.97 13.10
C ARG A 15 12.67 12.81 12.36
N PHE A 16 11.49 12.24 12.09
CA PHE A 16 10.44 12.97 11.37
C PHE A 16 10.06 14.27 12.09
N LYS A 17 9.92 14.21 13.42
CA LYS A 17 9.66 15.39 14.27
C LYS A 17 10.74 16.47 14.24
N ASP A 18 12.00 16.10 13.98
CA ASP A 18 13.09 17.09 13.90
C ASP A 18 13.00 17.89 12.59
N GLU A 19 12.35 17.34 11.57
CA GLU A 19 12.14 17.98 10.27
C GLU A 19 10.82 18.75 10.23
N ASP A 20 9.77 18.20 10.83
CA ASP A 20 8.46 18.82 10.95
C ASP A 20 7.74 18.23 12.17
N GLN A 21 7.42 19.08 13.15
CA GLN A 21 6.82 18.67 14.43
C GLN A 21 5.41 18.08 14.26
N SER A 22 4.72 18.37 13.17
CA SER A 22 3.41 17.80 12.87
C SER A 22 3.50 16.34 12.37
N GLN A 23 4.67 15.93 11.87
CA GLN A 23 4.85 14.61 11.25
C GLN A 23 5.07 13.53 12.29
N GLU A 24 4.29 12.45 12.16
CA GLU A 24 4.51 11.20 12.88
C GLU A 24 4.46 9.98 11.97
N VAL A 25 5.19 8.93 12.36
CA VAL A 25 5.15 7.63 11.70
C VAL A 25 4.87 6.59 12.75
N ARG A 26 3.76 5.87 12.56
CA ARG A 26 3.38 4.72 13.39
C ARG A 26 3.42 3.47 12.54
N ALA A 27 4.25 2.53 12.96
CA ALA A 27 4.30 1.21 12.35
C ALA A 27 3.48 0.26 13.20
N VAL A 28 2.54 -0.45 12.57
CA VAL A 28 1.64 -1.40 13.23
C VAL A 28 1.59 -2.69 12.43
N GLU A 29 1.32 -3.81 13.11
CA GLU A 29 1.06 -5.08 12.43
C GLU A 29 -0.23 -4.97 11.61
N ARG A 30 -0.17 -5.28 10.31
CA ARG A 30 -1.34 -5.23 9.42
C ARG A 30 -2.51 -6.06 9.95
N ARG A 31 -2.22 -7.26 10.48
CA ARG A 31 -3.24 -8.15 11.05
C ARG A 31 -3.98 -7.48 12.21
N ILE A 32 -3.23 -6.88 13.15
CA ILE A 32 -3.79 -6.21 14.32
C ILE A 32 -4.61 -4.98 13.92
N LEU A 33 -4.14 -4.19 12.94
CA LEU A 33 -4.91 -3.06 12.42
C LEU A 33 -6.24 -3.53 11.81
N LEU A 34 -6.21 -4.56 10.97
CA LEU A 34 -7.42 -5.11 10.34
C LEU A 34 -8.40 -5.70 11.37
N GLU A 35 -7.90 -6.46 12.35
CA GLU A 35 -8.72 -7.01 13.43
C GLU A 35 -9.36 -5.89 14.26
N THR A 36 -8.58 -4.85 14.59
CA THR A 36 -9.08 -3.69 15.34
C THR A 36 -10.22 -2.99 14.59
N LEU A 37 -10.05 -2.75 13.28
CA LEU A 37 -11.09 -2.12 12.46
C LEU A 37 -12.32 -3.02 12.30
N ALA A 38 -12.12 -4.32 12.04
CA ALA A 38 -13.21 -5.27 11.87
C ALA A 38 -14.05 -5.43 13.15
N ASN A 39 -13.41 -5.37 14.32
CA ASN A 39 -14.08 -5.45 15.62
C ASN A 39 -14.98 -4.23 15.93
N GLN A 40 -14.88 -3.13 15.16
CA GLN A 40 -15.79 -1.99 15.28
C GLN A 40 -17.06 -2.15 14.43
N LEU A 41 -17.13 -3.18 13.59
CA LEU A 41 -18.31 -3.42 12.75
C LEU A 41 -19.38 -4.20 13.51
N PRO A 42 -20.68 -3.96 13.23
CA PRO A 42 -21.75 -4.80 13.74
C PRO A 42 -21.52 -6.28 13.41
N THR A 43 -22.00 -7.17 14.28
CA THR A 43 -21.99 -8.62 14.02
C THR A 43 -22.58 -8.91 12.64
N GLU A 44 -22.00 -9.89 11.92
CA GLU A 44 -22.43 -10.30 10.57
C GLU A 44 -22.15 -9.30 9.43
N SER A 45 -21.51 -8.15 9.70
CA SER A 45 -21.09 -7.20 8.64
C SER A 45 -20.07 -7.79 7.66
N VAL A 46 -19.30 -8.80 8.09
CA VAL A 46 -18.26 -9.45 7.27
C VAL A 46 -18.67 -10.89 6.97
N ARG A 47 -18.78 -11.22 5.68
CA ARG A 47 -19.03 -12.57 5.19
C ARG A 47 -17.80 -13.12 4.47
N PHE A 48 -17.06 -14.00 5.13
CA PHE A 48 -15.93 -14.70 4.49
C PHE A 48 -16.38 -15.69 3.42
N SER A 49 -15.45 -16.17 2.60
CA SER A 49 -15.72 -17.08 1.47
C SER A 49 -16.69 -16.55 0.41
N SER A 50 -16.94 -15.24 0.39
CA SER A 50 -17.87 -14.57 -0.53
C SER A 50 -17.15 -13.97 -1.75
N LYS A 51 -16.53 -14.82 -2.58
CA LYS A 51 -15.80 -14.34 -3.76
C LYS A 51 -16.76 -13.92 -4.88
N LEU A 52 -16.58 -12.71 -5.40
CA LEU A 52 -17.34 -12.22 -6.57
C LEU A 52 -16.96 -13.02 -7.82
N ALA A 53 -17.98 -13.54 -8.52
CA ALA A 53 -17.85 -14.22 -9.80
C ALA A 53 -18.25 -13.30 -10.97
N ASN A 54 -19.35 -12.55 -10.82
CA ASN A 54 -19.86 -11.68 -11.87
C ASN A 54 -20.53 -10.42 -11.29
N ILE A 55 -20.53 -9.34 -12.07
CA ILE A 55 -21.15 -8.05 -11.73
C ILE A 55 -21.89 -7.49 -12.95
N GLU A 56 -23.14 -7.09 -12.75
CA GLU A 56 -24.01 -6.57 -13.81
C GLU A 56 -24.83 -5.39 -13.32
N THR A 57 -25.13 -4.45 -14.21
CA THR A 57 -26.11 -3.38 -13.95
C THR A 57 -27.51 -3.90 -14.26
N SER A 58 -28.40 -3.85 -13.28
CA SER A 58 -29.81 -4.21 -13.40
C SER A 58 -30.62 -3.09 -14.08
N GLU A 59 -31.78 -3.43 -14.65
CA GLU A 59 -32.68 -2.50 -15.35
C GLU A 59 -33.14 -1.32 -14.49
N ASN A 60 -33.21 -1.51 -13.17
CA ASN A 60 -33.59 -0.48 -12.20
C ASN A 60 -32.40 0.37 -11.68
N GLY A 61 -31.22 0.23 -12.26
CA GLY A 61 -30.01 0.96 -11.86
C GLY A 61 -29.28 0.42 -10.62
N ALA A 62 -29.80 -0.64 -10.00
CA ALA A 62 -29.09 -1.40 -8.98
C ALA A 62 -27.98 -2.26 -9.61
N THR A 63 -27.05 -2.74 -8.78
CA THR A 63 -25.99 -3.64 -9.21
C THR A 63 -26.27 -5.05 -8.71
N LEU A 64 -26.30 -6.02 -9.64
CA LEU A 64 -26.39 -7.45 -9.33
C LEU A 64 -24.98 -8.02 -9.19
N LEU A 65 -24.68 -8.57 -8.02
CA LEU A 65 -23.45 -9.26 -7.71
C LEU A 65 -23.75 -10.76 -7.63
N GLN A 66 -23.00 -11.58 -8.37
CA GLN A 66 -23.09 -13.04 -8.29
C GLN A 66 -21.80 -13.56 -7.67
N LEU A 67 -21.92 -14.35 -6.62
CA LEU A 67 -20.80 -14.98 -5.94
C LEU A 67 -20.48 -16.35 -6.54
N THR A 68 -19.27 -16.86 -6.27
CA THR A 68 -18.83 -18.16 -6.79
C THR A 68 -19.63 -19.35 -6.27
N ASP A 69 -20.34 -19.20 -5.15
CA ASP A 69 -21.24 -20.22 -4.60
C ASP A 69 -22.67 -20.16 -5.20
N GLY A 70 -22.91 -19.26 -6.17
CA GLY A 70 -24.21 -19.03 -6.80
C GLY A 70 -25.10 -18.03 -6.08
N THR A 71 -24.70 -17.52 -4.90
CA THR A 71 -25.45 -16.48 -4.19
C THR A 71 -25.55 -15.22 -5.05
N GLN A 72 -26.75 -14.64 -5.11
CA GLN A 72 -26.99 -13.37 -5.79
C GLN A 72 -27.32 -12.28 -4.78
N ILE A 73 -26.70 -11.11 -4.94
CA ILE A 73 -26.89 -9.94 -4.09
C ILE A 73 -27.26 -8.77 -4.99
N LEU A 74 -28.44 -8.19 -4.78
CA LEU A 74 -28.85 -6.96 -5.43
C LEU A 74 -28.53 -5.77 -4.52
N ALA A 75 -27.60 -4.92 -4.93
CA ALA A 75 -27.10 -3.80 -4.14
C ALA A 75 -27.47 -2.45 -4.77
N LYS A 76 -27.92 -1.51 -3.94
CA LYS A 76 -28.17 -0.12 -4.35
C LYS A 76 -26.89 0.70 -4.49
N ILE A 77 -25.86 0.32 -3.73
CA ILE A 77 -24.55 0.97 -3.67
C ILE A 77 -23.53 -0.16 -3.52
N VAL A 78 -22.47 -0.12 -4.32
CA VAL A 78 -21.33 -1.03 -4.24
C VAL A 78 -20.06 -0.21 -4.06
N VAL A 79 -19.36 -0.42 -2.95
CA VAL A 79 -18.02 0.12 -2.73
C VAL A 79 -17.03 -1.01 -2.95
N ALA A 80 -16.26 -0.94 -4.04
CA ALA A 80 -15.29 -1.95 -4.42
C ALA A 80 -13.93 -1.68 -3.76
N CYS A 81 -13.62 -2.50 -2.76
CA CYS A 81 -12.36 -2.53 -2.02
C CYS A 81 -11.54 -3.80 -2.32
N ASP A 82 -11.73 -4.39 -3.51
CA ASP A 82 -11.26 -5.72 -3.92
C ASP A 82 -9.82 -5.75 -4.46
N GLY A 83 -9.07 -4.68 -4.21
CA GLY A 83 -7.62 -4.60 -4.36
C GLY A 83 -7.12 -4.55 -5.80
N ILE A 84 -5.80 -4.66 -5.97
CA ILE A 84 -5.14 -4.42 -7.26
C ILE A 84 -5.64 -5.29 -8.41
N ARG A 85 -6.13 -6.50 -8.14
CA ARG A 85 -6.72 -7.40 -9.15
C ARG A 85 -8.25 -7.34 -9.18
N SER A 86 -8.81 -6.18 -8.85
CA SER A 86 -10.24 -5.91 -8.76
C SER A 86 -10.99 -6.37 -10.02
N PRO A 87 -11.82 -7.44 -9.94
CA PRO A 87 -12.78 -7.75 -11.01
C PRO A 87 -13.75 -6.60 -11.28
N VAL A 88 -14.09 -5.78 -10.28
CA VAL A 88 -14.99 -4.64 -10.45
C VAL A 88 -14.34 -3.54 -11.29
N ALA A 89 -13.07 -3.21 -11.03
CA ALA A 89 -12.32 -2.25 -11.84
C ALA A 89 -12.18 -2.75 -13.28
N LYS A 90 -11.96 -4.06 -13.49
CA LYS A 90 -11.93 -4.67 -14.82
C LYS A 90 -13.27 -4.52 -15.54
N TRP A 91 -14.39 -4.78 -14.85
CA TRP A 91 -15.74 -4.57 -15.37
C TRP A 91 -16.03 -3.08 -15.72
N MET A 92 -15.44 -2.15 -14.97
CA MET A 92 -15.49 -0.71 -15.27
C MET A 92 -14.60 -0.30 -16.46
N GLY A 93 -13.81 -1.22 -17.03
CA GLY A 93 -12.95 -0.95 -18.19
C GLY A 93 -11.54 -0.51 -17.83
N PHE A 94 -11.10 -0.64 -16.58
CA PHE A 94 -9.69 -0.43 -16.25
C PHE A 94 -8.83 -1.58 -16.80
N SER A 95 -7.58 -1.25 -17.16
CA SER A 95 -6.61 -2.25 -17.61
C SER A 95 -6.19 -3.23 -16.50
N ASP A 96 -5.66 -4.39 -16.89
CA ASP A 96 -5.08 -5.33 -15.93
C ASP A 96 -3.75 -4.74 -15.35
N PRO A 97 -3.44 -4.97 -14.06
CA PRO A 97 -2.17 -4.55 -13.46
C PRO A 97 -0.97 -5.17 -14.17
N LYS A 98 0.09 -4.38 -14.33
CA LYS A 98 1.32 -4.80 -14.99
C LYS A 98 2.42 -5.05 -13.96
N TYR A 99 3.19 -6.11 -14.20
CA TYR A 99 4.39 -6.39 -13.43
C TYR A 99 5.44 -5.30 -13.65
N VAL A 100 6.02 -4.77 -12.56
CA VAL A 100 6.96 -3.64 -12.65
C VAL A 100 8.42 -4.07 -12.70
N GLY A 101 8.71 -5.38 -12.77
CA GLY A 101 10.10 -5.88 -12.82
C GLY A 101 10.77 -6.06 -11.46
N HIS A 102 10.03 -5.91 -10.36
CA HIS A 102 10.55 -6.02 -9.00
C HIS A 102 9.78 -7.04 -8.16
N CYS A 103 10.48 -7.70 -7.24
CA CYS A 103 9.88 -8.53 -6.21
C CYS A 103 10.25 -8.01 -4.81
N SER A 104 9.42 -8.34 -3.82
CA SER A 104 9.72 -8.05 -2.43
C SER A 104 9.54 -9.30 -1.57
N PHE A 105 10.58 -9.64 -0.81
CA PHE A 105 10.42 -10.43 0.41
C PHE A 105 9.95 -9.54 1.55
N ARG A 106 9.15 -10.10 2.44
CA ARG A 106 8.67 -9.45 3.67
C ARG A 106 8.56 -10.47 4.78
N GLY A 107 8.81 -10.05 6.01
CA GLY A 107 8.65 -10.88 7.19
C GLY A 107 8.45 -10.06 8.45
N LEU A 108 8.10 -10.74 9.53
CA LEU A 108 7.94 -10.17 10.85
C LEU A 108 8.81 -10.95 11.84
N GLY A 109 9.98 -10.41 12.16
CA GLY A 109 10.86 -11.03 13.14
C GLY A 109 10.30 -10.88 14.55
N VAL A 110 10.43 -11.93 15.36
CA VAL A 110 9.93 -11.99 16.72
C VAL A 110 11.11 -12.12 17.69
N TYR A 111 11.18 -11.20 18.64
CA TYR A 111 12.14 -11.16 19.73
C TYR A 111 11.41 -11.44 21.04
N ASP A 112 11.47 -12.68 21.53
CA ASP A 112 10.78 -13.10 22.76
C ASP A 112 11.21 -12.28 23.98
N GLY A 113 12.48 -11.86 24.04
CA GLY A 113 13.06 -11.03 25.09
C GLY A 113 12.93 -9.51 24.86
N GLY A 114 12.23 -9.08 23.82
CA GLY A 114 12.14 -7.68 23.41
C GLY A 114 13.13 -7.33 22.30
N GLN A 115 12.70 -6.43 21.42
CA GLN A 115 13.47 -6.04 20.23
C GLN A 115 14.50 -4.93 20.57
N PRO A 116 15.72 -4.96 19.99
CA PRO A 116 16.81 -4.06 20.38
C PRO A 116 16.87 -2.72 19.62
N PHE A 117 15.97 -2.49 18.67
CA PHE A 117 16.03 -1.34 17.76
C PHE A 117 15.25 -0.13 18.30
N GLU A 118 15.77 1.06 17.98
CA GLU A 118 15.04 2.30 18.18
C GLU A 118 13.77 2.36 17.31
N PRO A 119 12.72 3.11 17.72
CA PRO A 119 11.48 3.28 16.95
C PRO A 119 11.69 4.20 15.74
N ARG A 120 12.50 3.75 14.78
CA ARG A 120 12.80 4.43 13.52
C ARG A 120 12.70 3.45 12.36
N VAL A 121 12.37 3.97 11.19
CA VAL A 121 12.51 3.22 9.93
C VAL A 121 13.99 3.16 9.56
N ASN A 122 14.51 1.96 9.34
CA ASN A 122 15.88 1.72 8.89
C ASN A 122 15.85 1.28 7.42
N TYR A 123 16.64 1.93 6.58
CA TYR A 123 16.81 1.60 5.17
C TYR A 123 18.26 1.22 4.89
N VAL A 124 18.44 0.22 4.05
CA VAL A 124 19.74 -0.16 3.50
C VAL A 124 19.63 -0.18 1.98
N TYR A 125 20.48 0.60 1.30
CA TYR A 125 20.50 0.71 -0.16
C TYR A 125 21.73 0.03 -0.77
N GLY A 126 21.47 -0.96 -1.61
CA GLY A 126 22.47 -1.58 -2.48
C GLY A 126 22.26 -1.20 -3.95
N ARG A 127 22.67 -2.09 -4.84
CA ARG A 127 22.56 -1.96 -6.31
C ARG A 127 21.46 -2.91 -6.81
N GLY A 128 20.37 -2.37 -7.33
CA GLY A 128 19.18 -3.15 -7.72
C GLY A 128 18.47 -3.87 -6.57
N ILE A 129 18.89 -3.60 -5.32
CA ILE A 129 18.36 -4.18 -4.10
C ILE A 129 18.29 -3.08 -3.05
N ARG A 130 17.19 -3.06 -2.30
CA ARG A 130 17.04 -2.27 -1.08
C ARG A 130 16.32 -3.09 -0.02
N ALA A 131 16.65 -2.83 1.22
CA ALA A 131 15.98 -3.45 2.35
C ALA A 131 15.58 -2.38 3.36
N GLY A 132 14.65 -2.72 4.22
CA GLY A 132 14.36 -1.91 5.38
C GLY A 132 13.69 -2.71 6.48
N TYR A 133 13.77 -2.17 7.69
CA TYR A 133 13.13 -2.73 8.86
C TYR A 133 12.64 -1.64 9.82
N VAL A 134 11.57 -1.92 10.53
CA VAL A 134 10.91 -0.99 11.45
C VAL A 134 10.28 -1.77 12.61
N PRO A 135 10.54 -1.38 13.86
CA PRO A 135 9.82 -1.92 15.01
C PRO A 135 8.32 -1.62 14.92
N VAL A 136 7.48 -2.63 15.10
CA VAL A 136 6.01 -2.49 15.08
C VAL A 136 5.39 -2.78 16.45
N SER A 137 6.15 -3.39 17.37
CA SER A 137 5.77 -3.62 18.76
C SER A 137 7.04 -3.76 19.63
N PRO A 138 6.91 -3.86 20.96
CA PRO A 138 8.06 -4.12 21.85
C PRO A 138 8.82 -5.42 21.55
N THR A 139 8.22 -6.37 20.84
CA THR A 139 8.79 -7.69 20.56
C THR A 139 8.87 -8.02 19.08
N LYS A 140 8.40 -7.15 18.18
CA LYS A 140 8.32 -7.49 16.75
C LYS A 140 8.82 -6.39 15.83
N VAL A 141 9.47 -6.82 14.75
CA VAL A 141 10.10 -5.94 13.77
C VAL A 141 9.71 -6.39 12.37
N TYR A 142 9.02 -5.53 11.63
CA TYR A 142 8.70 -5.76 10.22
C TYR A 142 9.94 -5.49 9.38
N TRP A 143 10.19 -6.32 8.37
CA TRP A 143 11.24 -6.09 7.38
C TRP A 143 10.79 -6.41 5.97
N PHE A 144 11.51 -5.84 5.00
CA PHE A 144 11.38 -6.17 3.60
C PHE A 144 12.73 -6.15 2.89
N VAL A 145 12.84 -6.93 1.81
CA VAL A 145 13.93 -6.88 0.83
C VAL A 145 13.29 -6.77 -0.55
N CYS A 146 13.44 -5.62 -1.19
CA CYS A 146 12.96 -5.34 -2.54
C CYS A 146 14.13 -5.44 -3.52
N PHE A 147 13.97 -6.19 -4.61
CA PHE A 147 15.05 -6.51 -5.54
C PHE A 147 14.54 -6.60 -6.99
N ASN A 148 15.43 -6.37 -7.94
CA ASN A 148 15.15 -6.53 -9.37
C ASN A 148 14.91 -7.99 -9.72
N SER A 149 13.85 -8.24 -10.48
CA SER A 149 13.49 -9.58 -10.96
C SER A 149 12.83 -9.41 -12.34
N PRO A 150 13.61 -9.30 -13.43
CA PRO A 150 13.07 -9.01 -14.76
C PRO A 150 12.01 -10.01 -15.25
N SER A 151 12.10 -11.27 -14.80
CA SER A 151 11.10 -12.30 -15.05
C SER A 151 10.47 -12.81 -13.76
N LEU A 152 9.21 -13.23 -13.87
CA LEU A 152 8.52 -13.98 -12.83
C LEU A 152 8.95 -15.44 -12.98
N GLY A 153 9.95 -15.86 -12.19
CA GLY A 153 10.27 -17.28 -12.05
C GLY A 153 9.11 -18.09 -11.47
N PRO A 154 9.29 -19.40 -11.23
CA PRO A 154 8.24 -20.23 -10.64
C PRO A 154 7.80 -19.66 -9.28
N ARG A 155 6.50 -19.79 -8.98
CA ARG A 155 5.96 -19.38 -7.68
C ARG A 155 6.52 -20.31 -6.61
N VAL A 156 7.35 -19.77 -5.74
CA VAL A 156 7.86 -20.45 -4.55
C VAL A 156 7.01 -20.06 -3.36
N THR A 157 6.53 -21.04 -2.60
CA THR A 157 5.74 -20.83 -1.38
C THR A 157 6.37 -21.49 -0.14
N ASP A 158 7.38 -22.34 -0.32
CA ASP A 158 8.11 -22.97 0.78
C ASP A 158 8.85 -21.89 1.60
N PRO A 159 8.51 -21.70 2.89
CA PRO A 159 9.10 -20.65 3.71
C PRO A 159 10.61 -20.80 3.90
N SER A 160 11.14 -22.02 3.98
CA SER A 160 12.58 -22.26 4.12
C SER A 160 13.33 -21.80 2.86
N ILE A 161 12.79 -22.10 1.68
CA ILE A 161 13.36 -21.61 0.41
C ILE A 161 13.25 -20.09 0.31
N LEU A 162 12.11 -19.51 0.68
CA LEU A 162 11.94 -18.05 0.66
C LEU A 162 12.92 -17.35 1.61
N LYS A 163 13.16 -17.92 2.80
CA LYS A 163 14.06 -17.37 3.81
C LYS A 163 15.49 -17.40 3.30
N GLN A 164 15.91 -18.54 2.74
CA GLN A 164 17.23 -18.70 2.14
C GLN A 164 17.43 -17.70 0.98
N GLN A 165 16.47 -17.59 0.06
CA GLN A 165 16.55 -16.62 -1.05
C GLN A 165 16.68 -15.17 -0.56
N ALA A 166 15.92 -14.80 0.49
CA ALA A 166 16.00 -13.46 1.07
C ALA A 166 17.39 -13.21 1.68
N LYS A 167 17.95 -14.19 2.42
CA LYS A 167 19.29 -14.09 3.00
C LYS A 167 20.38 -14.01 1.94
N ASP A 168 20.31 -14.82 0.90
CA ASP A 168 21.33 -14.85 -0.16
C ASP A 168 21.46 -13.49 -0.87
N LEU A 169 20.34 -12.79 -1.07
CA LEU A 169 20.31 -11.44 -1.65
C LEU A 169 21.07 -10.40 -0.82
N VAL A 170 21.11 -10.57 0.51
CA VAL A 170 21.66 -9.59 1.46
C VAL A 170 22.79 -10.16 2.32
N LYS A 171 23.42 -11.27 1.90
CA LYS A 171 24.42 -12.01 2.69
C LYS A 171 25.63 -11.19 3.15
N ASN A 172 25.96 -10.12 2.42
CA ASN A 172 27.09 -9.22 2.73
C ASN A 172 26.64 -7.91 3.40
N TRP A 173 25.36 -7.80 3.77
CA TRP A 173 24.78 -6.59 4.34
C TRP A 173 24.89 -6.62 5.88
N PRO A 174 24.56 -5.52 6.60
CA PRO A 174 24.65 -5.49 8.05
C PRO A 174 23.94 -6.67 8.73
N SER A 175 24.61 -7.25 9.73
CA SER A 175 24.15 -8.46 10.44
C SER A 175 22.77 -8.32 11.09
N ASP A 176 22.38 -7.11 11.50
CA ASP A 176 21.04 -6.81 12.02
C ASP A 176 19.92 -7.34 11.12
N LEU A 177 20.05 -7.14 9.80
CA LEU A 177 19.04 -7.59 8.84
C LEU A 177 19.07 -9.11 8.67
N LEU A 178 20.25 -9.72 8.64
CA LEU A 178 20.40 -11.17 8.53
C LEU A 178 19.83 -11.89 9.75
N ASN A 179 20.18 -11.44 10.95
CA ASN A 179 19.67 -11.94 12.22
C ASN A 179 18.14 -11.81 12.28
N LEU A 180 17.60 -10.68 11.80
CA LEU A 180 16.16 -10.47 11.75
C LEU A 180 15.46 -11.45 10.81
N ILE A 181 16.04 -11.74 9.65
CA ILE A 181 15.51 -12.76 8.72
C ILE A 181 15.55 -14.15 9.36
N ASP A 182 16.60 -14.47 10.12
CA ASP A 182 16.77 -15.78 10.77
C ASP A 182 15.71 -16.07 11.83
N ILE A 183 15.39 -15.10 12.67
CA ILE A 183 14.38 -15.24 13.73
C ILE A 183 12.93 -15.05 13.23
N THR A 184 12.73 -14.85 11.93
CA THR A 184 11.40 -14.63 11.36
C THR A 184 10.64 -15.97 11.29
N PRO A 185 9.46 -16.09 11.92
CA PRO A 185 8.62 -17.27 11.78
C PRO A 185 8.14 -17.45 10.34
N ASP A 186 8.12 -18.71 9.91
CA ASP A 186 7.87 -19.12 8.52
C ASP A 186 6.51 -18.63 7.99
N GLU A 187 5.49 -18.62 8.84
CA GLU A 187 4.13 -18.18 8.54
C GLU A 187 4.00 -16.67 8.25
N THR A 188 4.99 -15.87 8.65
CA THR A 188 5.00 -14.42 8.40
C THR A 188 5.76 -14.05 7.14
N LEU A 189 6.50 -15.02 6.57
CA LEU A 189 7.35 -14.80 5.43
C LEU A 189 6.56 -14.83 4.13
N SER A 190 6.79 -13.85 3.28
CA SER A 190 6.15 -13.78 1.96
C SER A 190 7.09 -13.23 0.91
N LYS A 191 6.89 -13.68 -0.34
CA LYS A 191 7.47 -13.10 -1.54
C LYS A 191 6.36 -12.66 -2.46
N THR A 192 6.37 -11.41 -2.87
CA THR A 192 5.33 -10.84 -3.74
C THR A 192 5.96 -10.14 -4.93
N PRO A 193 5.54 -10.46 -6.17
CA PRO A 193 5.86 -9.62 -7.31
C PRO A 193 5.13 -8.29 -7.18
N LEU A 194 5.85 -7.20 -7.43
CA LEU A 194 5.26 -5.87 -7.42
C LEU A 194 4.57 -5.63 -8.76
N VAL A 195 3.34 -5.16 -8.67
CA VAL A 195 2.49 -4.84 -9.82
C VAL A 195 1.92 -3.44 -9.60
N ASP A 196 1.58 -2.77 -10.70
CA ASP A 196 0.97 -1.45 -10.67
C ASP A 196 0.01 -1.28 -11.86
N ARG A 197 -0.90 -0.33 -11.80
CA ARG A 197 -1.77 0.08 -12.90
C ARG A 197 -1.75 1.58 -13.05
N TRP A 198 -1.27 2.04 -14.21
CA TRP A 198 -1.21 3.45 -14.52
C TRP A 198 -2.58 3.94 -14.97
N ASN A 199 -3.17 4.83 -14.18
CA ASN A 199 -4.40 5.50 -14.52
C ASN A 199 -4.07 6.84 -15.18
N TRP A 200 -4.26 6.92 -16.50
CA TRP A 200 -3.93 8.09 -17.30
C TRP A 200 -5.12 9.07 -17.36
N PRO A 201 -4.93 10.36 -17.03
CA PRO A 201 -5.99 11.37 -17.13
C PRO A 201 -6.62 11.42 -18.52
N GLY A 202 -7.95 11.41 -18.59
CA GLY A 202 -8.71 11.46 -19.85
C GLY A 202 -8.72 10.15 -20.67
N ILE A 203 -8.00 9.11 -20.23
CA ILE A 203 -7.98 7.79 -20.90
C ILE A 203 -8.56 6.71 -20.00
N SER A 204 -8.20 6.72 -18.71
CA SER A 204 -8.70 5.75 -17.74
C SER A 204 -10.12 6.09 -17.29
N PRO A 205 -10.96 5.10 -16.95
CA PRO A 205 -12.28 5.36 -16.41
C PRO A 205 -12.23 6.17 -15.11
N GLY A 206 -13.35 6.81 -14.78
CA GLY A 206 -13.53 7.47 -13.49
C GLY A 206 -13.59 6.49 -12.31
N PRO A 207 -13.62 7.01 -11.07
CA PRO A 207 -13.69 6.19 -9.86
C PRO A 207 -15.01 5.45 -9.70
N SER A 208 -16.07 5.85 -10.42
CA SER A 208 -17.41 5.29 -10.29
C SER A 208 -18.08 5.04 -11.63
N ARG A 209 -19.09 4.18 -11.60
CA ARG A 209 -20.00 3.90 -12.72
C ARG A 209 -21.36 3.51 -12.14
N GLY A 210 -22.33 4.41 -12.24
CA GLY A 210 -23.67 4.20 -11.69
C GLY A 210 -23.62 4.00 -10.17
N SER A 211 -24.20 2.90 -9.67
CA SER A 211 -24.21 2.58 -8.24
C SER A 211 -22.90 2.00 -7.69
N VAL A 212 -21.82 1.98 -8.47
CA VAL A 212 -20.53 1.37 -8.11
C VAL A 212 -19.43 2.43 -7.99
N VAL A 213 -18.61 2.37 -6.93
CA VAL A 213 -17.41 3.20 -6.74
C VAL A 213 -16.20 2.36 -6.32
N LEU A 214 -15.00 2.72 -6.77
CA LEU A 214 -13.73 2.07 -6.43
C LEU A 214 -12.98 2.85 -5.34
N VAL A 215 -12.34 2.13 -4.41
CA VAL A 215 -11.47 2.71 -3.37
C VAL A 215 -10.18 1.91 -3.21
N GLY A 216 -9.14 2.54 -2.68
CA GLY A 216 -7.85 1.91 -2.45
C GLY A 216 -7.22 1.33 -3.73
N ASP A 217 -6.53 0.20 -3.58
CA ASP A 217 -5.84 -0.48 -4.69
C ASP A 217 -6.78 -0.93 -5.83
N ALA A 218 -8.09 -0.99 -5.62
CA ALA A 218 -9.05 -1.25 -6.70
C ALA A 218 -9.13 -0.08 -7.67
N TRP A 219 -8.92 1.15 -7.20
CA TRP A 219 -8.89 2.36 -8.02
C TRP A 219 -7.45 2.76 -8.37
N HIS A 220 -6.63 3.08 -7.36
CA HIS A 220 -5.30 3.70 -7.50
C HIS A 220 -4.19 2.81 -6.92
N PRO A 221 -4.01 1.59 -7.44
CA PRO A 221 -2.87 0.77 -7.03
C PRO A 221 -1.57 1.54 -7.24
N MET A 222 -0.61 1.31 -6.35
CA MET A 222 0.71 1.92 -6.46
C MET A 222 1.78 0.99 -5.90
N THR A 223 2.98 1.09 -6.47
CA THR A 223 4.16 0.45 -5.88
C THR A 223 4.42 0.93 -4.43
N PRO A 224 4.93 0.08 -3.53
CA PRO A 224 5.02 0.36 -2.09
C PRO A 224 6.15 1.34 -1.71
N ASN A 225 6.68 2.10 -2.67
CA ASN A 225 7.96 2.81 -2.56
C ASN A 225 7.87 4.07 -1.69
N LEU A 226 6.66 4.57 -1.44
CA LEU A 226 6.38 5.69 -0.53
C LEU A 226 5.65 5.25 0.75
N GLY A 227 5.24 3.99 0.86
CA GLY A 227 4.47 3.51 2.01
C GLY A 227 3.05 4.08 2.13
N GLN A 228 2.47 4.63 1.05
CA GLN A 228 1.21 5.40 1.11
C GLN A 228 -0.06 4.65 0.71
N GLY A 229 0.01 3.46 0.08
CA GLY A 229 -1.19 2.81 -0.47
C GLY A 229 -2.30 2.59 0.58
N ALA A 230 -1.94 2.04 1.74
CA ALA A 230 -2.91 1.82 2.83
C ALA A 230 -3.41 3.14 3.45
N CYS A 231 -2.55 4.15 3.59
CA CYS A 231 -2.95 5.48 4.06
C CYS A 231 -3.97 6.09 3.10
N CYS A 232 -3.72 6.04 1.79
CA CYS A 232 -4.63 6.53 0.77
C CYS A 232 -5.99 5.82 0.80
N ALA A 233 -6.01 4.50 1.03
CA ALA A 233 -7.27 3.76 1.18
C ALA A 233 -8.07 4.18 2.42
N LEU A 234 -7.39 4.51 3.53
CA LEU A 234 -8.04 5.06 4.73
C LEU A 234 -8.55 6.48 4.48
N GLU A 235 -7.77 7.33 3.82
CA GLU A 235 -8.22 8.67 3.38
C GLU A 235 -9.47 8.56 2.48
N ASP A 236 -9.49 7.62 1.53
CA ASP A 236 -10.65 7.36 0.67
C ASP A 236 -11.90 7.00 1.49
N SER A 237 -11.74 6.15 2.52
CA SER A 237 -12.85 5.70 3.33
C SER A 237 -13.55 6.86 4.06
N VAL A 238 -12.77 7.82 4.58
CA VAL A 238 -13.28 9.02 5.26
C VAL A 238 -13.96 9.96 4.28
N VAL A 239 -13.28 10.27 3.17
CA VAL A 239 -13.83 11.19 2.16
C VAL A 239 -15.11 10.63 1.55
N LEU A 240 -15.11 9.36 1.14
CA LEU A 240 -16.28 8.72 0.55
C LEU A 240 -17.44 8.65 1.53
N ALA A 241 -17.20 8.24 2.78
CA ALA A 241 -18.24 8.16 3.80
C ALA A 241 -18.91 9.53 4.03
N ARG A 242 -18.13 10.61 4.11
CA ARG A 242 -18.65 11.98 4.27
C ARG A 242 -19.56 12.38 3.10
N LYS A 243 -19.12 12.18 1.85
CA LYS A 243 -19.90 12.54 0.66
C LYS A 243 -21.18 11.70 0.55
N LEU A 244 -21.09 10.41 0.82
CA LEU A 244 -22.24 9.51 0.81
C LEU A 244 -23.24 9.84 1.92
N ALA A 245 -22.79 10.12 3.13
CA ALA A 245 -23.67 10.50 4.24
C ALA A 245 -24.50 11.74 3.89
N ALA A 246 -23.85 12.80 3.37
CA ALA A 246 -24.54 14.02 2.95
C ALA A 246 -25.59 13.77 1.85
N ALA A 247 -25.29 12.89 0.89
CA ALA A 247 -26.22 12.50 -0.17
C ALA A 247 -27.39 11.66 0.36
N ILE A 248 -27.17 10.81 1.35
CA ILE A 248 -28.22 9.99 1.99
C ILE A 248 -29.14 10.89 2.85
N GLU A 249 -28.58 11.81 3.63
CA GLU A 249 -29.33 12.73 4.48
C GLU A 249 -30.23 13.70 3.67
N SER A 250 -29.77 14.13 2.50
CA SER A 250 -30.51 15.05 1.62
C SER A 250 -31.66 14.39 0.85
N GLY A 251 -31.91 13.09 1.06
CA GLY A 251 -32.89 12.29 0.34
C GLY A 251 -32.21 11.41 -0.72
N PRO A 252 -32.07 10.10 -0.48
CA PRO A 252 -31.28 9.23 -1.34
C PRO A 252 -31.93 9.08 -2.71
N SER A 253 -31.24 9.56 -3.75
CA SER A 253 -31.59 9.37 -5.16
C SER A 253 -30.37 8.90 -5.93
N SER A 254 -30.58 8.25 -7.08
CA SER A 254 -29.47 7.81 -7.94
C SER A 254 -28.57 8.98 -8.35
N THR A 255 -29.16 10.14 -8.63
CA THR A 255 -28.43 11.38 -8.96
C THR A 255 -27.61 11.88 -7.77
N ALA A 256 -28.15 11.88 -6.55
CA ALA A 256 -27.40 12.32 -5.37
C ALA A 256 -26.21 11.39 -5.06
N ILE A 257 -26.38 10.08 -5.24
CA ILE A 257 -25.30 9.11 -5.04
C ILE A 257 -24.22 9.22 -6.12
N ASP A 258 -24.60 9.37 -7.39
CA ASP A 258 -23.65 9.55 -8.49
C ASP A 258 -22.84 10.84 -8.31
N GLU A 259 -23.49 11.92 -7.88
CA GLU A 259 -22.86 13.19 -7.55
C GLU A 259 -21.88 13.06 -6.36
N ALA A 260 -22.23 12.32 -5.31
CA ALA A 260 -21.34 12.04 -4.20
C ALA A 260 -20.08 11.28 -4.65
N PHE A 261 -20.23 10.28 -5.53
CA PHE A 261 -19.12 9.54 -6.09
C PHE A 261 -18.22 10.40 -6.99
N ARG A 262 -18.83 11.25 -7.82
CA ARG A 262 -18.10 12.21 -8.66
C ARG A 262 -17.29 13.17 -7.79
N SER A 263 -17.91 13.76 -6.76
CA SER A 263 -17.25 14.66 -5.81
C SER A 263 -16.11 13.96 -5.04
N TYR A 264 -16.31 12.72 -4.61
CA TYR A 264 -15.24 11.89 -4.05
C TYR A 264 -14.06 11.76 -5.02
N GLY A 265 -14.34 11.46 -6.28
CA GLY A 265 -13.34 11.36 -7.33
C GLY A 265 -12.53 12.63 -7.54
N GLU A 266 -13.22 13.77 -7.61
CA GLU A 266 -12.61 15.08 -7.82
C GLU A 266 -11.72 15.53 -6.66
N GLU A 267 -12.12 15.19 -5.43
CA GLU A 267 -11.32 15.49 -4.23
C GLU A 267 -10.09 14.58 -4.14
N ARG A 268 -10.25 13.29 -4.47
CA ARG A 268 -9.18 12.28 -4.29
C ARG A 268 -8.21 12.21 -5.46
N TRP A 269 -8.63 12.48 -6.69
CA TRP A 269 -7.78 12.33 -7.87
C TRP A 269 -6.50 13.17 -7.84
N PRO A 270 -6.53 14.47 -7.46
CA PRO A 270 -5.32 15.30 -7.32
C PRO A 270 -4.37 14.80 -6.23
N ARG A 271 -4.88 14.02 -5.26
CA ARG A 271 -4.10 13.42 -4.19
C ARG A 271 -3.45 12.11 -4.64
N VAL A 272 -4.21 11.18 -5.21
CA VAL A 272 -3.73 9.81 -5.50
C VAL A 272 -2.90 9.73 -6.78
N PHE A 273 -3.22 10.51 -7.81
CA PHE A 273 -2.50 10.41 -9.10
C PHE A 273 -1.02 10.80 -8.98
N PRO A 274 -0.64 11.96 -8.40
CA PRO A 274 0.77 12.30 -8.23
C PRO A 274 1.51 11.31 -7.33
N LEU A 275 0.83 10.74 -6.32
CA LEU A 275 1.40 9.72 -5.44
C LEU A 275 1.77 8.45 -6.20
N THR A 276 0.87 7.93 -7.05
CA THR A 276 1.16 6.73 -7.87
C THR A 276 2.35 6.97 -8.79
N ILE A 277 2.41 8.13 -9.45
CA ILE A 277 3.54 8.50 -10.33
C ILE A 277 4.84 8.60 -9.52
N ARG A 278 4.82 9.33 -8.40
CA ARG A 278 5.99 9.50 -7.53
C ARG A 278 6.48 8.18 -6.97
N ALA A 279 5.57 7.30 -6.55
CA ALA A 279 5.91 5.96 -6.09
C ALA A 279 6.62 5.16 -7.17
N ASN A 280 6.12 5.18 -8.41
CA ASN A 280 6.76 4.50 -9.53
C ASN A 280 8.18 5.05 -9.80
N VAL A 281 8.30 6.37 -9.92
CA VAL A 281 9.59 7.04 -10.21
C VAL A 281 10.62 6.75 -9.12
N VAL A 282 10.26 6.91 -7.84
CA VAL A 282 11.14 6.59 -6.71
C VAL A 282 11.53 5.12 -6.73
N GLY A 283 10.61 4.22 -7.08
CA GLY A 283 10.88 2.80 -7.30
C GLY A 283 12.01 2.56 -8.29
N SER A 284 11.84 3.06 -9.51
CA SER A 284 12.79 2.90 -10.60
C SER A 284 14.17 3.48 -10.27
N LEU A 285 14.22 4.66 -9.65
CA LEU A 285 15.48 5.31 -9.24
C LEU A 285 16.23 4.50 -8.18
N LEU A 286 15.51 3.99 -7.18
CA LEU A 286 16.12 3.23 -6.09
C LEU A 286 16.60 1.83 -6.52
N GLN A 287 16.13 1.34 -7.67
CA GLN A 287 16.46 0.04 -8.24
C GLN A 287 17.54 0.08 -9.34
N TRP A 288 18.23 1.20 -9.49
CA TRP A 288 19.41 1.28 -10.35
C TRP A 288 20.54 0.35 -9.87
N GLU A 289 21.20 -0.29 -10.84
CA GLU A 289 22.29 -1.24 -10.62
C GLU A 289 23.66 -0.64 -10.94
N ASN A 290 23.70 0.43 -11.76
CA ASN A 290 24.94 1.00 -12.23
C ASN A 290 25.81 1.48 -11.04
N PRO A 291 27.05 0.96 -10.88
CA PRO A 291 27.90 1.27 -9.73
C PRO A 291 28.23 2.76 -9.57
N VAL A 292 28.44 3.46 -10.69
CA VAL A 292 28.76 4.90 -10.69
C VAL A 292 27.55 5.69 -10.23
N VAL A 293 26.38 5.40 -10.78
CA VAL A 293 25.11 6.04 -10.40
C VAL A 293 24.79 5.79 -8.92
N CYS A 294 24.96 4.54 -8.45
CA CYS A 294 24.78 4.21 -7.03
C CYS A 294 25.80 4.92 -6.13
N GLY A 295 27.04 5.08 -6.60
CA GLY A 295 28.07 5.87 -5.91
C GLY A 295 27.68 7.34 -5.76
N VAL A 296 27.16 7.97 -6.82
CA VAL A 296 26.65 9.34 -6.78
C VAL A 296 25.42 9.44 -5.86
N ARG A 297 24.50 8.48 -5.94
CA ARG A 297 23.33 8.39 -5.05
C ARG A 297 23.77 8.40 -3.58
N ASN A 298 24.70 7.54 -3.21
CA ASN A 298 25.13 7.35 -1.83
C ASN A 298 25.97 8.52 -1.30
N ARG A 299 26.83 9.12 -2.14
CA ARG A 299 27.77 10.18 -1.69
C ARG A 299 27.23 11.61 -1.82
N VAL A 300 26.28 11.83 -2.74
CA VAL A 300 25.79 13.18 -3.07
C VAL A 300 24.29 13.27 -2.88
N VAL A 301 23.50 12.42 -3.53
CA VAL A 301 22.04 12.60 -3.56
C VAL A 301 21.43 12.41 -2.17
N ILE A 302 21.61 11.25 -1.54
CA ILE A 302 21.02 10.93 -0.23
C ILE A 302 21.49 11.89 0.87
N PRO A 303 22.81 12.16 1.01
CA PRO A 303 23.29 12.99 2.12
C PRO A 303 23.07 14.49 1.89
N LYS A 304 23.15 14.98 0.64
CA LYS A 304 23.24 16.42 0.35
C LYS A 304 22.07 17.01 -0.42
N LEU A 305 21.37 16.23 -1.25
CA LEU A 305 20.34 16.76 -2.16
C LEU A 305 18.91 16.38 -1.78
N VAL A 306 18.71 15.28 -1.04
CA VAL A 306 17.39 14.93 -0.53
C VAL A 306 16.98 15.98 0.51
N ARG A 307 15.95 16.77 0.21
CA ARG A 307 15.34 17.71 1.17
C ARG A 307 14.13 17.04 1.81
N LEU A 308 14.05 17.07 3.14
CA LEU A 308 13.07 16.27 3.87
C LEU A 308 11.66 16.87 3.82
N GLY A 309 11.51 18.20 3.88
CA GLY A 309 10.19 18.84 3.68
C GLY A 309 9.48 18.42 2.38
N PRO A 310 10.05 18.68 1.19
CA PRO A 310 9.47 18.22 -0.08
C PRO A 310 9.40 16.69 -0.20
N MET A 311 10.27 15.97 0.52
CA MET A 311 10.19 14.52 0.61
C MET A 311 8.94 14.09 1.38
N LEU A 312 8.50 14.84 2.38
CA LEU A 312 7.38 14.51 3.26
C LEU A 312 6.06 15.13 2.84
N GLU A 313 5.98 16.14 1.97
CA GLU A 313 4.70 16.72 1.49
C GLU A 313 3.63 15.69 1.04
N HIS A 314 4.08 14.50 0.62
CA HIS A 314 3.19 13.40 0.27
C HIS A 314 2.47 12.75 1.48
N THR A 315 2.86 13.03 2.72
CA THR A 315 2.17 12.62 3.94
C THR A 315 1.12 13.64 4.37
N ASP A 316 1.15 14.85 3.79
CA ASP A 316 0.21 15.92 4.11
C ASP A 316 -1.11 15.68 3.40
N PHE A 317 -2.07 15.17 4.15
CA PHE A 317 -3.48 15.15 3.75
C PHE A 317 -4.34 15.19 5.00
N GLU A 318 -5.04 16.30 5.19
CA GLU A 318 -5.99 16.46 6.27
C GLU A 318 -7.39 16.13 5.77
N CYS A 319 -7.98 15.07 6.33
CA CYS A 319 -9.39 14.81 6.12
C CYS A 319 -10.19 15.70 7.05
N GLU A 320 -11.25 16.35 6.55
CA GLU A 320 -12.28 16.86 7.44
C GLU A 320 -12.83 15.70 8.30
N PRO A 321 -12.96 15.89 9.62
CA PRO A 321 -13.48 14.84 10.50
C PRO A 321 -14.86 14.39 10.06
N LEU A 322 -15.15 13.09 10.22
CA LEU A 322 -16.53 12.62 10.18
C LEU A 322 -17.28 13.30 11.33
N VAL A 323 -18.26 14.13 10.99
CA VAL A 323 -19.12 14.74 12.01
C VAL A 323 -19.79 13.59 12.75
N SER A 324 -19.65 13.55 14.08
CA SER A 324 -20.38 12.58 14.90
C SER A 324 -21.85 12.67 14.53
N ALA A 325 -22.43 11.56 14.07
CA ALA A 325 -23.88 11.43 14.07
C ALA A 325 -24.35 11.78 15.48
N LYS A 326 -25.27 12.74 15.59
CA LYS A 326 -25.94 13.08 16.84
C LYS A 326 -26.88 11.94 17.26
#